data_AF-A0A3F2UFG9-F1
#
_entry.id   AF-A0A3F2UFG9-F1
#
_cell.length_a   1.000
_cell.length_b   1.000
_cell.length_c   1.000
_cell.angle_alpha   90.00
_cell.angle_beta   90.00
_cell.angle_gamma   90.00
#
_symmetry.space_group_name_H-M   'P 1'
#
loop_
_entity.id
_entity.type
_entity.pdbx_description
1 polymer ?
#
loop_
_entity_poly.entity_id
_entity_poly.type
_entity_poly.pdbx_seq_one_letter_code
_entity_poly.pdbx_strand_id
1 'polypeptide(L)'
;MDARRDTGRAPPNRRLWRYLVLSSYAIALFASGAFVAIAGAAILYVNSKPDLSIWHTADLDGEFTARSGLKDFREYLELEEALFAELKSEVYDEIGDSERSAYNRYTTGSKSDPGIWTPNWNRTFEYGNTDAAFGVLLLHGYSDSPYSLRGFGQMMRDAGAHVLGLRIPGHGTAPSALKYTTAEDMTAAVRLAMSYLKSAMGERPIFIIGYSNGAALALNYDLEAVEDATLPVPAGVVVMSPEIGLSRAAAYANWQARVGDFLGLDKLAWSSVLPEFDPFKYNSFAVNAGEQAWRMTEKVRTGLDRLAKEGRLGEVAPILAFQSAVDATVLANAVVSGLFGRLPSGDHELVIFDVNRYYEAQGLITKPIDLERLISGPRAAYAIGIVTNRDSTTFDAVLRSRPADSDAVTTTGLGLSWPDDVYSLSHIALPFAPDDPLYGDDPRSENPGIRLGRLALHGENGTLSIPPTMMTRQRWNPFHAFMATRIAGFVREHMAGAAGP
;
A
#
# COMPACT_ATOMS: atom_id res chain seq x y z
N MET A 1 41.52 -74.37 -33.90
CA MET A 1 40.86 -73.94 -32.64
C MET A 1 40.96 -72.43 -32.59
N ASP A 2 39.91 -71.72 -32.99
CA ASP A 2 39.82 -70.29 -32.70
C ASP A 2 38.34 -69.90 -32.65
N ALA A 3 37.84 -69.69 -31.43
CA ALA A 3 36.44 -69.48 -31.13
C ALA A 3 36.11 -67.99 -31.24
N ARG A 4 35.48 -67.58 -32.35
CA ARG A 4 34.81 -66.28 -32.43
C ARG A 4 33.59 -66.30 -31.49
N ARG A 5 33.67 -65.56 -30.39
CA ARG A 5 32.53 -65.23 -29.52
C ARG A 5 31.59 -64.30 -30.30
N ASP A 6 30.53 -64.88 -30.83
CA ASP A 6 29.34 -64.15 -31.28
C ASP A 6 28.63 -63.59 -30.04
N THR A 7 28.75 -62.28 -29.81
CA THR A 7 27.99 -61.59 -28.75
C THR A 7 26.63 -61.22 -29.33
N GLY A 8 25.77 -62.22 -29.47
CA GLY A 8 24.39 -62.05 -29.86
C GLY A 8 23.66 -61.14 -28.85
N ARG A 9 23.51 -59.86 -29.18
CA ARG A 9 22.50 -59.00 -28.54
C ARG A 9 21.15 -59.62 -28.87
N ALA A 10 20.47 -60.17 -27.86
CA ALA A 10 19.11 -60.67 -28.00
C ALA A 10 18.23 -59.58 -28.64
N PRO A 11 17.40 -59.92 -29.65
CA PRO A 11 16.52 -58.94 -30.27
C PRO A 11 15.57 -58.37 -29.20
N PRO A 12 15.32 -57.05 -29.18
CA PRO A 12 14.44 -56.45 -28.19
C PRO A 12 13.09 -57.16 -28.21
N ASN A 13 12.59 -57.53 -27.03
CA ASN A 13 11.35 -58.28 -26.87
C ASN A 13 10.20 -57.51 -27.57
N ARG A 14 9.77 -57.98 -28.74
CA ARG A 14 8.78 -57.32 -29.61
C ARG A 14 7.45 -57.03 -28.89
N ARG A 15 7.09 -57.83 -27.89
CA ARG A 15 5.90 -57.57 -27.05
C ARG A 15 6.12 -56.40 -26.12
N LEU A 16 7.28 -56.34 -25.45
CA LEU A 16 7.66 -55.22 -24.59
C LEU A 16 7.73 -53.91 -25.38
N TRP A 17 8.31 -53.94 -26.59
CA TRP A 17 8.39 -52.77 -27.46
C TRP A 17 7.00 -52.27 -27.92
N ARG A 18 6.08 -53.18 -28.26
CA ARG A 18 4.68 -52.84 -28.55
C ARG A 18 3.95 -52.22 -27.36
N TYR A 19 4.13 -52.75 -26.15
CA TYR A 19 3.54 -52.16 -24.95
C TYR A 19 4.10 -50.76 -24.66
N LEU A 20 5.42 -50.56 -24.82
CA LEU A 20 6.03 -49.23 -24.65
C LEU A 20 5.47 -48.21 -25.67
N VAL A 21 5.33 -48.61 -26.93
CA VAL A 21 4.75 -47.76 -27.97
C VAL A 21 3.28 -47.43 -27.65
N LEU A 22 2.45 -48.42 -27.32
CA LEU A 22 1.04 -48.20 -26.96
C LEU A 22 0.88 -47.32 -25.72
N SER A 23 1.69 -47.54 -24.69
CA SER A 23 1.72 -46.69 -23.50
C SER A 23 2.16 -45.26 -23.83
N SER A 24 3.13 -45.08 -24.73
CA SER A 24 3.54 -43.73 -25.18
C SER A 24 2.43 -42.99 -25.94
N TYR A 25 1.65 -43.70 -26.77
CA TYR A 25 0.47 -43.13 -27.44
C TYR A 25 -0.64 -42.79 -26.43
N ALA A 26 -0.90 -43.65 -25.45
CA ALA A 26 -1.89 -43.37 -24.41
C ALA A 26 -1.49 -42.16 -23.55
N ILE A 27 -0.21 -42.03 -23.19
CA ILE A 27 0.33 -40.87 -22.47
C ILE A 27 0.21 -39.61 -23.33
N ALA A 28 0.56 -39.67 -24.61
CA ALA A 28 0.45 -38.53 -25.52
C ALA A 28 -1.01 -38.08 -25.71
N LEU A 29 -1.96 -39.01 -25.86
CA LEU A 29 -3.39 -38.71 -25.95
C LEU A 29 -3.93 -38.11 -24.65
N PHE A 30 -3.55 -38.65 -23.49
CA PHE A 30 -3.93 -38.09 -22.19
C PHE A 30 -3.36 -36.69 -22.00
N ALA A 31 -2.07 -36.48 -22.32
CA ALA A 31 -1.43 -35.17 -22.25
C ALA A 31 -2.09 -34.16 -23.20
N SER A 32 -2.45 -34.59 -24.42
CA SER A 32 -3.16 -33.75 -25.38
C SER A 32 -4.58 -33.41 -24.91
N GLY A 33 -5.32 -34.39 -24.37
CA GLY A 33 -6.64 -34.17 -23.81
C GLY A 33 -6.62 -33.25 -22.59
N ALA A 34 -5.65 -33.42 -21.70
CA ALA A 34 -5.43 -32.53 -20.56
C ALA A 34 -5.06 -31.12 -21.02
N PHE A 35 -4.20 -30.98 -22.04
CA PHE A 35 -3.85 -29.68 -22.62
C PHE A 35 -5.08 -28.97 -23.20
N VAL A 36 -5.92 -29.67 -23.98
CA VAL A 36 -7.17 -29.09 -24.52
C VAL A 36 -8.13 -28.70 -23.40
N ALA A 37 -8.27 -29.52 -22.36
CA ALA A 37 -9.11 -29.20 -21.21
C ALA A 37 -8.61 -27.97 -20.44
N ILE A 38 -7.30 -27.86 -20.22
CA ILE A 38 -6.67 -26.70 -19.58
C ILE A 38 -6.84 -25.45 -20.45
N ALA A 39 -6.61 -25.54 -21.76
CA ALA A 39 -6.80 -24.44 -22.69
C ALA A 39 -8.26 -23.97 -22.74
N GLY A 40 -9.20 -24.92 -22.79
CA GLY A 40 -10.64 -24.63 -22.72
C GLY A 40 -11.03 -23.95 -21.42
N ALA A 41 -10.55 -24.45 -20.28
CA ALA A 41 -10.78 -23.83 -18.97
C ALA A 41 -10.16 -22.42 -18.88
N ALA A 42 -8.98 -22.21 -19.46
CA ALA A 42 -8.33 -20.90 -19.51
C ALA A 42 -9.13 -19.90 -20.35
N ILE A 43 -9.63 -20.31 -21.52
CA ILE A 43 -10.50 -19.46 -22.36
C ILE A 43 -11.79 -19.10 -21.62
N LEU A 44 -12.44 -20.08 -20.97
CA LEU A 44 -13.63 -19.81 -20.17
C LEU A 44 -13.35 -18.87 -19.00
N TYR A 45 -12.18 -18.99 -18.35
CA TYR A 45 -11.75 -18.11 -17.28
C TYR A 45 -11.45 -16.68 -17.75
N VAL A 46 -10.80 -16.51 -18.90
CA VAL A 46 -10.54 -15.17 -19.47
C VAL A 46 -11.84 -14.51 -19.92
N ASN A 47 -12.75 -15.27 -20.52
CA ASN A 47 -14.05 -14.76 -20.96
C ASN A 47 -15.01 -14.45 -19.80
N SER A 48 -14.79 -15.03 -18.61
CA SER A 48 -15.59 -14.69 -17.43
C SER A 48 -15.12 -13.41 -16.71
N LYS A 49 -13.93 -12.89 -17.04
CA LYS A 49 -13.46 -11.60 -16.52
C LYS A 49 -14.19 -10.44 -17.18
N PRO A 50 -14.47 -9.34 -16.43
CA PRO A 50 -15.04 -8.12 -16.99
C PRO A 50 -14.25 -7.60 -18.19
N ASP A 51 -14.93 -6.88 -19.08
CA ASP A 51 -14.28 -6.20 -20.20
C ASP A 51 -13.43 -5.03 -19.70
N LEU A 52 -12.38 -4.75 -20.47
CA LEU A 52 -11.45 -3.67 -20.16
C LEU A 52 -11.90 -2.40 -20.86
N SER A 53 -12.14 -1.35 -20.06
CA SER A 53 -12.29 0.03 -20.50
C SER A 53 -10.97 0.71 -20.90
N ILE A 54 -11.07 1.89 -21.52
CA ILE A 54 -9.91 2.66 -22.02
C ILE A 54 -8.84 2.91 -20.94
N TRP A 55 -9.22 3.20 -19.69
CA TRP A 55 -8.28 3.43 -18.57
C TRP A 55 -7.56 2.15 -18.07
N HIS A 56 -7.91 0.97 -18.58
CA HIS A 56 -7.17 -0.27 -18.35
C HIS A 56 -6.19 -0.58 -19.49
N THR A 57 -6.45 -0.08 -20.69
CA THR A 57 -5.66 -0.38 -21.89
C THR A 57 -4.74 0.75 -22.30
N ALA A 58 -5.05 2.00 -21.93
CA ALA A 58 -4.26 3.19 -22.27
C ALA A 58 -2.79 3.02 -21.87
N ASP A 59 -1.92 3.39 -22.79
CA ASP A 59 -0.48 3.46 -22.59
C ASP A 59 -0.12 4.93 -22.39
N LEU A 60 0.57 5.24 -21.29
CA LEU A 60 0.94 6.61 -20.92
C LEU A 60 2.46 6.68 -20.89
N ASP A 61 3.05 7.13 -22.00
CA ASP A 61 4.51 7.17 -22.21
C ASP A 61 5.18 8.23 -21.31
N GLY A 62 4.42 9.22 -20.84
CA GLY A 62 4.89 10.31 -19.99
C GLY A 62 5.16 9.93 -18.53
N GLU A 63 5.06 8.65 -18.14
CA GLU A 63 5.27 8.27 -16.73
C GLU A 63 6.75 8.24 -16.34
N PHE A 64 7.04 8.67 -15.10
CA PHE A 64 8.40 8.65 -14.58
C PHE A 64 8.92 7.21 -14.43
N THR A 65 10.14 6.97 -14.92
CA THR A 65 10.90 5.75 -14.66
C THR A 65 12.27 6.05 -14.08
N ALA A 66 12.84 5.12 -13.32
CA ALA A 66 14.21 5.20 -12.82
C ALA A 66 15.26 5.28 -13.96
N ARG A 67 14.86 4.98 -15.20
CA ARG A 67 15.69 5.06 -16.42
C ARG A 67 15.52 6.36 -17.19
N SER A 68 14.60 7.24 -16.78
CA SER A 68 14.37 8.56 -17.40
C SER A 68 15.62 9.44 -17.41
N GLY A 69 16.55 9.20 -16.48
CA GLY A 69 17.78 9.98 -16.34
C GLY A 69 17.57 11.34 -15.69
N LEU A 70 16.33 11.66 -15.26
CA LEU A 70 16.02 12.89 -14.55
C LEU A 70 16.77 12.94 -13.21
N LYS A 71 17.31 14.12 -12.91
CA LYS A 71 18.05 14.37 -11.67
C LYS A 71 17.50 15.55 -10.89
N ASP A 72 16.68 16.39 -11.53
CA ASP A 72 16.01 17.51 -10.89
C ASP A 72 14.53 17.15 -10.64
N PHE A 73 14.06 17.43 -9.44
CA PHE A 73 12.66 17.27 -9.07
C PHE A 73 11.73 18.23 -9.83
N ARG A 74 12.25 19.37 -10.33
CA ARG A 74 11.47 20.23 -11.23
C ARG A 74 11.16 19.56 -12.55
N GLU A 75 12.13 18.85 -13.13
CA GLU A 75 11.89 18.04 -14.34
C GLU A 75 10.87 16.93 -14.08
N TYR A 76 10.86 16.36 -12.87
CA TYR A 76 9.83 15.41 -12.44
C TYR A 76 8.42 16.03 -12.47
N LEU A 77 8.27 17.27 -12.00
CA LEU A 77 6.98 17.99 -12.03
C LEU A 77 6.56 18.39 -13.45
N GLU A 78 7.51 18.76 -14.31
CA GLU A 78 7.24 19.02 -15.73
C GLU A 78 6.77 17.76 -16.46
N LEU A 79 7.40 16.61 -16.17
CA LEU A 79 6.99 15.31 -16.68
C LEU A 79 5.59 14.94 -16.15
N GLU A 80 5.30 15.19 -14.87
CA GLU A 80 3.96 15.01 -14.31
C GLU A 80 2.92 15.86 -15.04
N GLU A 81 3.20 17.12 -15.36
CA GLU A 81 2.25 17.96 -16.11
C GLU A 81 1.99 17.38 -17.51
N ALA A 82 3.04 16.96 -18.23
CA ALA A 82 2.92 16.31 -19.53
C ALA A 82 2.10 15.02 -19.47
N LEU A 83 2.33 14.19 -18.43
CA LEU A 83 1.58 12.95 -18.19
C LEU A 83 0.08 13.20 -17.96
N PHE A 84 -0.29 14.27 -17.25
CA PHE A 84 -1.71 14.57 -17.06
C PHE A 84 -2.37 15.16 -18.32
N ALA A 85 -1.61 15.83 -19.18
CA ALA A 85 -2.08 16.23 -20.50
C ALA A 85 -2.33 15.00 -21.40
N GLU A 86 -1.42 14.02 -21.37
CA GLU A 86 -1.56 12.72 -22.05
C GLU A 86 -2.75 11.92 -21.49
N LEU A 87 -2.89 11.85 -20.16
CA LEU A 87 -4.07 11.21 -19.53
C LEU A 87 -5.38 11.81 -20.04
N LYS A 88 -5.41 13.13 -20.26
CA LYS A 88 -6.59 13.78 -20.80
C LYS A 88 -6.87 13.32 -22.23
N SER A 89 -5.86 13.33 -23.12
CA SER A 89 -6.06 12.94 -24.52
C SER A 89 -6.36 11.46 -24.69
N GLU A 90 -5.63 10.58 -23.99
CA GLU A 90 -5.71 9.13 -24.21
C GLU A 90 -6.82 8.44 -23.40
N VAL A 91 -7.38 9.11 -22.39
CA VAL A 91 -8.40 8.50 -21.50
C VAL A 91 -9.68 9.33 -21.41
N TYR A 92 -9.58 10.60 -20.99
CA TYR A 92 -10.78 11.41 -20.77
C TYR A 92 -11.51 11.76 -22.07
N ASP A 93 -10.76 12.06 -23.13
CA ASP A 93 -11.34 12.46 -24.42
C ASP A 93 -11.85 11.25 -25.21
N GLU A 94 -11.27 10.05 -24.98
CA GLU A 94 -11.59 8.80 -25.69
C GLU A 94 -12.66 7.93 -24.98
N ILE A 95 -13.22 8.38 -23.85
CA ILE A 95 -14.27 7.63 -23.15
C ILE A 95 -15.54 7.51 -24.00
N GLY A 96 -15.98 6.27 -24.22
CA GLY A 96 -17.20 5.96 -24.97
C GLY A 96 -18.49 6.37 -24.23
N ASP A 97 -19.53 6.72 -24.98
CA ASP A 97 -20.80 7.21 -24.42
C ASP A 97 -21.46 6.25 -23.42
N SER A 98 -21.34 4.94 -23.64
CA SER A 98 -21.88 3.92 -22.74
C SER A 98 -21.14 3.81 -21.39
N GLU A 99 -19.92 4.32 -21.30
CA GLU A 99 -19.10 4.29 -20.09
C GLU A 99 -19.20 5.59 -19.28
N ARG A 100 -19.78 6.65 -19.86
CA ARG A 100 -20.00 7.94 -19.19
C ARG A 100 -21.05 7.77 -18.08
N SER A 101 -20.69 8.19 -16.88
CA SER A 101 -21.57 8.09 -15.70
C SER A 101 -21.27 9.17 -14.68
N ALA A 102 -22.28 9.52 -13.87
CA ALA A 102 -22.14 10.45 -12.75
C ALA A 102 -21.16 9.95 -11.67
N TYR A 103 -20.79 8.67 -11.68
CA TYR A 103 -19.88 8.04 -10.73
C TYR A 103 -18.68 7.36 -11.40
N ASN A 104 -18.29 7.80 -12.60
CA ASN A 104 -17.08 7.34 -13.27
C ASN A 104 -16.02 8.44 -13.20
N ARG A 105 -14.84 8.14 -12.63
CA ARG A 105 -13.75 9.10 -12.43
C ARG A 105 -13.18 9.70 -13.72
N TYR A 106 -13.33 9.03 -14.87
CA TYR A 106 -12.86 9.53 -16.16
C TYR A 106 -13.94 10.26 -16.96
N THR A 107 -15.14 10.42 -16.39
CA THR A 107 -16.15 11.31 -16.95
C THR A 107 -15.95 12.71 -16.38
N THR A 108 -15.44 13.64 -17.20
CA THR A 108 -15.25 15.05 -16.84
C THR A 108 -16.52 15.66 -16.22
N GLY A 109 -16.39 16.27 -15.04
CA GLY A 109 -17.47 16.88 -14.27
C GLY A 109 -18.37 15.90 -13.52
N SER A 110 -18.08 14.60 -13.51
CA SER A 110 -18.83 13.62 -12.70
C SER A 110 -18.57 13.82 -11.21
N LYS A 111 -19.35 13.17 -10.34
CA LYS A 111 -19.12 13.19 -8.88
C LYS A 111 -17.85 12.45 -8.47
N SER A 112 -17.28 11.66 -9.36
CA SER A 112 -16.04 10.91 -9.14
C SER A 112 -14.85 11.51 -9.90
N ASP A 113 -15.06 12.60 -10.66
CA ASP A 113 -13.98 13.27 -11.38
C ASP A 113 -13.06 14.00 -10.39
N PRO A 114 -11.76 13.66 -10.32
CA PRO A 114 -10.82 14.39 -9.47
C PRO A 114 -10.65 15.87 -9.89
N GLY A 115 -10.98 16.24 -11.13
CA GLY A 115 -10.92 17.61 -11.66
C GLY A 115 -11.91 18.59 -11.03
N ILE A 116 -12.95 18.12 -10.33
CA ILE A 116 -13.87 19.00 -9.59
C ILE A 116 -13.29 19.46 -8.23
N TRP A 117 -12.17 18.86 -7.81
CA TRP A 117 -11.49 19.22 -6.57
C TRP A 117 -10.39 20.25 -6.85
N THR A 118 -10.20 21.19 -5.92
CA THR A 118 -9.14 22.20 -6.01
C THR A 118 -8.22 22.12 -4.78
N PRO A 119 -6.95 21.73 -4.94
CA PRO A 119 -6.32 21.20 -6.16
C PRO A 119 -6.83 19.78 -6.52
N ASN A 120 -6.45 19.30 -7.71
CA ASN A 120 -6.58 17.88 -8.04
C ASN A 120 -5.55 17.08 -7.24
N TRP A 121 -6.02 16.36 -6.22
CA TRP A 121 -5.18 15.60 -5.28
C TRP A 121 -4.59 14.30 -5.85
N ASN A 122 -4.78 14.02 -7.15
CA ASN A 122 -4.02 12.97 -7.83
C ASN A 122 -2.59 13.41 -8.21
N ARG A 123 -2.29 14.70 -8.11
CA ARG A 123 -0.99 15.30 -8.48
C ARG A 123 -0.10 15.52 -7.25
N THR A 124 1.19 15.65 -7.50
CA THR A 124 2.13 16.10 -6.48
C THR A 124 1.71 17.48 -5.97
N PHE A 125 1.76 17.69 -4.65
CA PHE A 125 1.44 18.98 -4.05
C PHE A 125 2.54 19.45 -3.11
N GLU A 126 2.71 20.77 -3.00
CA GLU A 126 3.70 21.38 -2.12
C GLU A 126 3.05 22.50 -1.31
N TYR A 127 3.26 22.48 0.00
CA TYR A 127 3.07 23.65 0.87
C TYR A 127 4.45 24.23 1.18
N GLY A 128 4.94 25.05 0.25
CA GLY A 128 6.25 25.68 0.36
C GLY A 128 6.28 26.72 1.49
N ASN A 129 7.26 26.59 2.38
CA ASN A 129 7.53 27.55 3.43
C ASN A 129 9.05 27.75 3.58
N THR A 130 9.54 28.96 3.26
CA THR A 130 10.97 29.29 3.34
C THR A 130 11.47 29.40 4.77
N ASP A 131 10.59 29.79 5.70
CA ASP A 131 10.87 29.99 7.12
C ASP A 131 10.55 28.74 7.95
N ALA A 132 10.22 27.62 7.30
CA ALA A 132 9.88 26.38 7.98
C ALA A 132 11.01 25.92 8.90
N ALA A 133 10.68 25.45 10.10
CA ALA A 133 11.68 24.87 10.99
C ALA A 133 12.07 23.43 10.59
N PHE A 134 11.26 22.78 9.75
CA PHE A 134 11.44 21.39 9.32
C PHE A 134 10.69 21.11 8.01
N GLY A 135 11.11 20.06 7.30
CA GLY A 135 10.46 19.54 6.11
C GLY A 135 9.67 18.26 6.39
N VAL A 136 8.64 17.99 5.59
CA VAL A 136 7.86 16.74 5.63
C VAL A 136 7.63 16.21 4.22
N LEU A 137 8.05 14.97 3.96
CA LEU A 137 7.68 14.20 2.78
C LEU A 137 6.50 13.28 3.11
N LEU A 138 5.46 13.31 2.28
CA LEU A 138 4.28 12.42 2.41
C LEU A 138 4.28 11.40 1.27
N LEU A 139 4.16 10.11 1.63
CA LEU A 139 4.17 8.98 0.70
C LEU A 139 2.88 8.16 0.83
N HIS A 140 2.03 8.18 -0.20
CA HIS A 140 0.73 7.53 -0.20
C HIS A 140 0.80 6.01 -0.42
N GLY A 141 -0.34 5.33 -0.24
CA GLY A 141 -0.47 3.88 -0.40
C GLY A 141 -0.50 3.40 -1.86
N TYR A 142 -0.35 2.09 -2.05
CA TYR A 142 -0.46 1.48 -3.38
C TYR A 142 -1.87 1.67 -3.94
N SER A 143 -2.01 1.88 -5.24
CA SER A 143 -3.25 2.26 -5.97
C SER A 143 -3.89 3.58 -5.55
N ASP A 144 -3.34 4.26 -4.54
CA ASP A 144 -3.85 5.51 -4.00
C ASP A 144 -3.25 6.73 -4.71
N SER A 145 -3.44 7.91 -4.14
CA SER A 145 -2.82 9.14 -4.61
C SER A 145 -2.45 10.07 -3.44
N PRO A 146 -1.78 11.21 -3.68
CA PRO A 146 -1.43 12.16 -2.61
C PRO A 146 -2.61 12.59 -1.73
N TYR A 147 -3.86 12.49 -2.21
CA TYR A 147 -5.07 12.68 -1.40
C TYR A 147 -5.01 11.93 -0.07
N SER A 148 -4.48 10.69 -0.04
CA SER A 148 -4.55 9.82 1.13
C SER A 148 -3.88 10.43 2.36
N LEU A 149 -2.90 11.32 2.19
CA LEU A 149 -2.17 11.96 3.28
C LEU A 149 -2.40 13.48 3.34
N ARG A 150 -3.35 14.02 2.57
CA ARG A 150 -3.58 15.47 2.52
C ARG A 150 -3.93 16.07 3.88
N GLY A 151 -4.67 15.35 4.71
CA GLY A 151 -5.08 15.80 6.05
C GLY A 151 -3.87 15.97 6.99
N PHE A 152 -2.94 15.01 6.97
CA PHE A 152 -1.66 15.16 7.67
C PHE A 152 -0.78 16.24 7.03
N GLY A 153 -0.81 16.41 5.71
CA GLY A 153 -0.09 17.50 5.05
C GLY A 153 -0.57 18.89 5.48
N GLN A 154 -1.88 19.08 5.58
CA GLN A 154 -2.47 20.32 6.10
C GLN A 154 -2.08 20.54 7.56
N MET A 155 -2.17 19.52 8.39
CA MET A 155 -1.75 19.58 9.79
C MET A 155 -0.26 19.98 9.95
N MET A 156 0.63 19.40 9.14
CA MET A 156 2.06 19.72 9.19
C MET A 156 2.34 21.13 8.68
N ARG A 157 1.66 21.56 7.61
CA ARG A 157 1.71 22.95 7.14
C ARG A 157 1.29 23.92 8.24
N ASP A 158 0.18 23.64 8.93
CA ASP A 158 -0.35 24.48 10.00
C ASP A 158 0.59 24.48 11.24
N ALA A 159 1.41 23.43 11.39
CA ALA A 159 2.53 23.37 12.35
C ALA A 159 3.81 24.09 11.86
N GLY A 160 3.77 24.76 10.70
CA GLY A 160 4.89 25.54 10.16
C GLY A 160 5.88 24.74 9.30
N ALA A 161 5.56 23.52 8.87
CA ALA A 161 6.43 22.71 8.03
C ALA A 161 6.46 23.20 6.57
N HIS A 162 7.57 22.89 5.87
CA HIS A 162 7.57 22.79 4.42
C HIS A 162 7.13 21.37 4.05
N VAL A 163 6.03 21.22 3.31
CA VAL A 163 5.42 19.89 3.07
C VAL A 163 5.42 19.57 1.59
N LEU A 164 5.86 18.37 1.23
CA LEU A 164 5.76 17.82 -0.13
C LEU A 164 4.98 16.51 -0.10
N GLY A 165 3.85 16.47 -0.78
CA GLY A 165 3.09 15.24 -1.05
C GLY A 165 3.39 14.72 -2.43
N LEU A 166 4.22 13.67 -2.50
CA LEU A 166 4.68 13.08 -3.76
C LEU A 166 3.59 12.20 -4.38
N ARG A 167 3.23 12.44 -5.64
CA ARG A 167 2.56 11.41 -6.46
C ARG A 167 3.59 10.34 -6.78
N ILE A 168 3.37 9.12 -6.31
CA ILE A 168 4.28 8.01 -6.59
C ILE A 168 4.03 7.56 -8.05
N PRO A 169 5.08 7.33 -8.88
CA PRO A 169 4.91 6.85 -10.25
C PRO A 169 3.97 5.63 -10.34
N GLY A 170 3.19 5.55 -11.42
CA GLY A 170 2.15 4.54 -11.60
C GLY A 170 0.80 4.89 -10.98
N HIS A 171 0.69 6.01 -10.27
CA HIS A 171 -0.48 6.39 -9.47
C HIS A 171 -1.04 7.76 -9.86
N GLY A 172 -2.28 8.04 -9.45
CA GLY A 172 -2.98 9.31 -9.72
C GLY A 172 -3.48 9.51 -11.16
N THR A 173 -3.06 8.67 -12.10
CA THR A 173 -3.47 8.70 -13.52
C THR A 173 -4.58 7.69 -13.83
N ALA A 174 -4.25 6.59 -14.49
CA ALA A 174 -5.12 5.47 -14.85
C ALA A 174 -4.58 4.14 -14.30
N PRO A 175 -5.45 3.16 -13.95
CA PRO A 175 -5.03 1.86 -13.47
C PRO A 175 -4.05 1.14 -14.39
N SER A 176 -4.09 1.41 -15.70
CA SER A 176 -3.17 0.83 -16.68
C SER A 176 -1.69 1.05 -16.34
N ALA A 177 -1.35 2.17 -15.68
CA ALA A 177 0.01 2.47 -15.25
C ALA A 177 0.55 1.44 -14.23
N LEU A 178 -0.33 0.79 -13.45
CA LEU A 178 0.06 -0.29 -12.53
C LEU A 178 0.58 -1.54 -13.25
N LYS A 179 0.32 -1.70 -14.55
CA LYS A 179 0.89 -2.80 -15.35
C LYS A 179 2.41 -2.66 -15.53
N TYR A 180 2.92 -1.43 -15.49
CA TYR A 180 4.28 -1.11 -15.92
C TYR A 180 5.17 -0.55 -14.80
N THR A 181 4.59 0.14 -13.81
CA THR A 181 5.35 0.71 -12.69
C THR A 181 6.19 -0.35 -11.98
N THR A 182 7.38 0.04 -11.51
CA THR A 182 8.27 -0.84 -10.76
C THR A 182 8.62 -0.29 -9.38
N ALA A 183 9.05 -1.19 -8.48
CA ALA A 183 9.61 -0.83 -7.18
C ALA A 183 10.79 0.15 -7.30
N GLU A 184 11.60 0.00 -8.34
CA GLU A 184 12.73 0.87 -8.66
C GLU A 184 12.29 2.29 -9.04
N ASP A 185 11.23 2.43 -9.85
CA ASP A 185 10.68 3.74 -10.25
C ASP A 185 10.17 4.50 -9.02
N MET A 186 9.42 3.81 -8.16
CA MET A 186 8.89 4.41 -6.92
C MET A 186 10.03 4.83 -5.98
N THR A 187 11.05 3.99 -5.80
CA THR A 187 12.21 4.30 -4.95
C THR A 187 13.01 5.50 -5.50
N ALA A 188 13.22 5.56 -6.82
CA ALA A 188 13.93 6.66 -7.46
C ALA A 188 13.19 8.00 -7.31
N ALA A 189 11.86 8.00 -7.43
CA ALA A 189 11.04 9.20 -7.20
C ALA A 189 11.15 9.72 -5.75
N VAL A 190 11.15 8.81 -4.76
CA VAL A 190 11.34 9.17 -3.34
C VAL A 190 12.71 9.81 -3.11
N ARG A 191 13.77 9.27 -3.73
CA ARG A 191 15.12 9.87 -3.64
C ARG A 191 15.16 11.28 -4.23
N LEU A 192 14.57 11.50 -5.40
CA LEU A 192 14.47 12.84 -6.01
C LEU A 192 13.73 13.83 -5.09
N ALA A 193 12.59 13.41 -4.52
CA ALA A 193 11.81 14.23 -3.60
C ALA A 193 12.59 14.58 -2.31
N MET A 194 13.32 13.62 -1.74
CA MET A 194 14.16 13.85 -0.57
C MET A 194 15.35 14.77 -0.86
N SER A 195 16.01 14.63 -2.02
CA SER A 195 17.08 15.53 -2.44
C SER A 195 16.56 16.96 -2.66
N TYR A 196 15.36 17.11 -3.23
CA TYR A 196 14.69 18.40 -3.37
C TYR A 196 14.39 19.04 -2.01
N LEU A 197 13.79 18.29 -1.08
CA LEU A 197 13.52 18.77 0.28
C LEU A 197 14.81 19.14 1.03
N LYS A 198 15.89 18.34 0.91
CA LYS A 198 17.20 18.69 1.52
C LYS A 198 17.73 20.00 0.96
N SER A 199 17.56 20.25 -0.33
CA SER A 199 17.97 21.51 -0.96
C SER A 199 17.14 22.71 -0.44
N ALA A 200 15.83 22.54 -0.25
CA ALA A 200 14.96 23.57 0.30
C ALA A 200 15.21 23.83 1.80
N MET A 201 15.48 22.78 2.57
CA MET A 201 15.60 22.82 4.03
C MET A 201 17.01 23.12 4.53
N GLY A 202 18.06 22.83 3.75
CA GLY A 202 19.44 22.94 4.22
C GLY A 202 19.67 21.97 5.38
N GLU A 203 20.17 22.47 6.51
CA GLU A 203 20.44 21.64 7.70
C GLU A 203 19.22 21.42 8.61
N ARG A 204 18.06 21.96 8.25
CA ARG A 204 16.83 21.74 9.01
C ARG A 204 16.32 20.30 8.84
N PRO A 205 15.74 19.70 9.89
CA PRO A 205 15.34 18.30 9.86
C PRO A 205 14.22 18.03 8.85
N ILE A 206 14.23 16.84 8.25
CA ILE A 206 13.19 16.35 7.35
C ILE A 206 12.58 15.07 7.91
N PHE A 207 11.26 15.00 7.93
CA PHE A 207 10.51 13.81 8.35
C PHE A 207 9.83 13.16 7.15
N ILE A 208 9.63 11.85 7.22
CA ILE A 208 8.83 11.11 6.22
C ILE A 208 7.59 10.55 6.89
N ILE A 209 6.41 10.79 6.32
CA ILE A 209 5.15 10.19 6.74
C ILE A 209 4.63 9.31 5.60
N GLY A 210 4.58 8.01 5.84
CA GLY A 210 4.16 7.02 4.84
C GLY A 210 2.90 6.26 5.24
N TYR A 211 2.06 5.94 4.25
CA TYR A 211 0.90 5.06 4.40
C TYR A 211 1.02 3.83 3.49
N SER A 212 0.80 2.62 4.01
CA SER A 212 0.80 1.36 3.24
C SER A 212 2.11 1.15 2.46
N ASN A 213 2.08 1.04 1.13
CA ASN A 213 3.28 1.02 0.29
C ASN A 213 4.18 2.26 0.50
N GLY A 214 3.61 3.44 0.72
CA GLY A 214 4.37 4.65 1.06
C GLY A 214 5.13 4.52 2.38
N ALA A 215 4.62 3.75 3.33
CA ALA A 215 5.36 3.41 4.54
C ALA A 215 6.50 2.41 4.25
N ALA A 216 6.32 1.45 3.35
CA ALA A 216 7.42 0.57 2.91
C ALA A 216 8.52 1.37 2.18
N LEU A 217 8.13 2.34 1.35
CA LEU A 217 9.05 3.27 0.69
C LEU A 217 9.80 4.16 1.69
N ALA A 218 9.12 4.69 2.70
CA ALA A 218 9.74 5.48 3.77
C ALA A 218 10.80 4.68 4.53
N LEU A 219 10.47 3.45 4.93
CA LEU A 219 11.40 2.54 5.59
C LEU A 219 12.57 2.15 4.68
N ASN A 220 12.30 1.84 3.41
CA ASN A 220 13.35 1.54 2.44
C ASN A 220 14.32 2.71 2.29
N TYR A 221 13.80 3.93 2.17
CA TYR A 221 14.62 5.13 2.04
C TYR A 221 15.50 5.36 3.27
N ASP A 222 14.96 5.20 4.49
CA ASP A 222 15.73 5.35 5.73
C ASP A 222 16.90 4.34 5.81
N LEU A 223 16.64 3.08 5.46
CA LEU A 223 17.68 2.04 5.38
C LEU A 223 18.75 2.40 4.34
N GLU A 224 18.35 2.86 3.15
CA GLU A 224 19.28 3.30 2.11
C GLU A 224 20.11 4.51 2.55
N ALA A 225 19.53 5.46 3.30
CA ALA A 225 20.23 6.64 3.78
C ALA A 225 21.31 6.31 4.83
N VAL A 226 21.13 5.23 5.60
CA VAL A 226 22.20 4.69 6.46
C VAL A 226 23.37 4.15 5.61
N GLU A 227 23.09 3.59 4.44
CA GLU A 227 24.11 2.94 3.60
C GLU A 227 24.85 3.89 2.68
N ASP A 228 24.12 4.86 2.15
CA ASP A 228 24.60 5.83 1.19
C ASP A 228 24.60 7.22 1.83
N ALA A 229 25.78 7.64 2.27
CA ALA A 229 26.01 8.94 2.88
C ALA A 229 25.70 10.14 1.95
N THR A 230 25.43 9.90 0.67
CA THR A 230 24.97 10.96 -0.25
C THR A 230 23.47 11.25 -0.13
N LEU A 231 22.70 10.34 0.48
CA LEU A 231 21.27 10.53 0.72
C LEU A 231 21.04 11.28 2.04
N PRO A 232 20.13 12.27 2.06
CA PRO A 232 19.77 12.94 3.31
C PRO A 232 19.05 11.98 4.25
N VAL A 233 19.58 11.84 5.47
CA VAL A 233 18.99 11.02 6.54
C VAL A 233 17.76 11.74 7.12
N PRO A 234 16.60 11.07 7.24
CA PRO A 234 15.43 11.67 7.88
C PRO A 234 15.63 11.80 9.39
N ALA A 235 15.07 12.84 10.00
CA ALA A 235 15.07 13.03 11.45
C ALA A 235 14.08 12.10 12.18
N GLY A 236 13.15 11.50 11.44
CA GLY A 236 12.17 10.55 11.95
C GLY A 236 11.24 10.06 10.86
N VAL A 237 10.71 8.85 11.04
CA VAL A 237 9.81 8.20 10.10
C VAL A 237 8.50 7.84 10.80
N VAL A 238 7.38 8.29 10.22
CA VAL A 238 6.04 7.93 10.68
C VAL A 238 5.42 6.99 9.65
N VAL A 239 4.96 5.82 10.08
CA VAL A 239 4.34 4.82 9.19
C VAL A 239 2.95 4.42 9.63
N MET A 240 2.03 4.30 8.69
CA MET A 240 0.66 3.83 8.92
C MET A 240 0.39 2.59 8.09
N SER A 241 -0.02 1.51 8.74
CA SER A 241 -0.22 0.19 8.13
C SER A 241 0.94 -0.22 7.20
N PRO A 242 2.20 -0.24 7.68
CA PRO A 242 3.37 -0.41 6.83
C PRO A 242 3.34 -1.73 6.05
N GLU A 243 3.50 -1.66 4.73
CA GLU A 243 3.49 -2.84 3.87
C GLU A 243 4.82 -3.60 3.92
N ILE A 244 5.05 -4.35 5.00
CA ILE A 244 6.33 -5.04 5.26
C ILE A 244 6.19 -6.56 5.39
N GLY A 245 5.02 -7.11 5.05
CA GLY A 245 4.73 -8.53 5.20
C GLY A 245 3.64 -9.03 4.26
N LEU A 246 3.96 -9.14 2.97
CA LEU A 246 3.10 -9.81 1.99
C LEU A 246 3.44 -11.29 1.82
N SER A 247 2.44 -12.08 1.41
CA SER A 247 2.66 -13.50 1.12
C SER A 247 3.55 -13.69 -0.12
N ARG A 248 4.42 -14.71 -0.11
CA ARG A 248 5.25 -15.09 -1.28
C ARG A 248 4.41 -15.46 -2.51
N ALA A 249 3.14 -15.82 -2.34
CA ALA A 249 2.25 -16.14 -3.44
C ALA A 249 2.03 -14.94 -4.38
N ALA A 250 2.11 -13.72 -3.87
CA ALA A 250 2.01 -12.49 -4.67
C ALA A 250 3.12 -12.40 -5.73
N ALA A 251 4.35 -12.82 -5.40
CA ALA A 251 5.48 -12.82 -6.34
C ALA A 251 5.27 -13.75 -7.54
N TYR A 252 4.61 -14.88 -7.31
CA TYR A 252 4.33 -15.86 -8.37
C TYR A 252 3.11 -15.48 -9.21
N ALA A 253 2.24 -14.58 -8.75
CA ALA A 253 1.03 -14.22 -9.49
C ALA A 253 1.32 -13.64 -10.89
N ASN A 254 2.52 -13.12 -11.15
CA ASN A 254 2.89 -12.47 -12.40
C ASN A 254 3.14 -13.40 -13.59
N TRP A 255 3.27 -14.71 -13.40
CA TRP A 255 3.41 -15.62 -14.54
C TRP A 255 2.20 -15.55 -15.48
N GLN A 256 1.00 -15.31 -14.94
CA GLN A 256 -0.23 -15.22 -15.73
C GLN A 256 -0.23 -13.97 -16.62
N ALA A 257 0.28 -12.83 -16.13
CA ALA A 257 0.37 -11.60 -16.90
C ALA A 257 1.36 -11.76 -18.07
N ARG A 258 2.52 -12.37 -17.83
CA ARG A 258 3.52 -12.64 -18.88
C ARG A 258 3.01 -13.58 -19.97
N VAL A 259 2.22 -14.58 -19.60
CA VAL A 259 1.51 -15.45 -20.57
C VAL A 259 0.44 -14.65 -21.31
N GLY A 260 -0.26 -13.76 -20.62
CA GLY A 260 -1.21 -12.82 -21.22
C GLY A 260 -0.58 -11.97 -22.31
N ASP A 261 0.51 -11.27 -22.00
CA ASP A 261 1.21 -10.41 -22.94
C ASP A 261 1.68 -11.19 -24.18
N PHE A 262 2.23 -12.39 -24.00
CA PHE A 262 2.67 -13.25 -25.11
C PHE A 262 1.50 -13.70 -26.02
N LEU A 263 0.31 -13.89 -25.45
CA LEU A 263 -0.87 -14.35 -26.17
C LEU A 263 -1.82 -13.22 -26.60
N GLY A 264 -1.51 -11.96 -26.30
CA GLY A 264 -2.40 -10.81 -26.54
C GLY A 264 -3.69 -10.85 -25.70
N LEU A 265 -3.63 -11.42 -24.49
CA LEU A 265 -4.76 -11.57 -23.58
C LEU A 265 -4.67 -10.59 -22.41
N ASP A 266 -4.90 -9.29 -22.68
CA ASP A 266 -4.72 -8.20 -21.72
C ASP A 266 -5.49 -8.39 -20.40
N LYS A 267 -6.62 -9.09 -20.42
CA LYS A 267 -7.41 -9.44 -19.22
C LYS A 267 -6.62 -10.23 -18.17
N LEU A 268 -5.55 -10.92 -18.58
CA LEU A 268 -4.67 -11.67 -17.66
C LEU A 268 -3.70 -10.75 -16.90
N ALA A 269 -3.52 -9.50 -17.33
CA ALA A 269 -2.76 -8.50 -16.58
C ALA A 269 -3.53 -7.98 -15.35
N TRP A 270 -4.79 -8.38 -15.15
CA TRP A 270 -5.67 -7.86 -14.10
C TRP A 270 -6.07 -8.92 -13.08
N SER A 271 -5.78 -8.66 -11.80
CA SER A 271 -6.29 -9.48 -10.70
C SER A 271 -7.76 -9.16 -10.42
N SER A 272 -8.13 -7.90 -10.55
CA SER A 272 -9.52 -7.42 -10.42
C SER A 272 -9.77 -6.25 -11.36
N VAL A 273 -10.95 -6.25 -11.97
CA VAL A 273 -11.47 -5.15 -12.79
C VAL A 273 -12.78 -4.71 -12.17
N LEU A 274 -12.85 -3.45 -11.75
CA LEU A 274 -13.97 -2.88 -11.00
C LEU A 274 -14.33 -1.50 -11.57
N PRO A 275 -15.58 -1.03 -11.39
CA PRO A 275 -15.95 0.33 -11.79
C PRO A 275 -15.10 1.38 -11.07
N GLU A 276 -14.57 2.35 -11.79
CA GLU A 276 -13.68 3.39 -11.26
C GLU A 276 -14.48 4.58 -10.71
N PHE A 277 -15.08 4.40 -9.53
CA PHE A 277 -15.90 5.42 -8.85
C PHE A 277 -15.17 6.22 -7.77
N ASP A 278 -13.98 5.80 -7.38
CA ASP A 278 -13.16 6.51 -6.40
C ASP A 278 -12.26 7.53 -7.14
N PRO A 279 -12.36 8.84 -6.84
CA PRO A 279 -11.60 9.88 -7.53
C PRO A 279 -10.08 9.78 -7.32
N PHE A 280 -9.64 9.18 -6.21
CA PHE A 280 -8.26 9.26 -5.73
C PHE A 280 -7.59 7.91 -5.52
N LYS A 281 -8.34 6.82 -5.69
CA LYS A 281 -7.84 5.44 -5.60
C LYS A 281 -8.31 4.61 -6.78
N TYR A 282 -7.45 3.79 -7.37
CA TYR A 282 -7.87 2.82 -8.38
C TYR A 282 -8.66 1.69 -7.72
N ASN A 283 -9.83 1.37 -8.28
CA ASN A 283 -10.61 0.22 -7.86
C ASN A 283 -10.10 -1.07 -8.52
N SER A 284 -9.64 -0.97 -9.76
CA SER A 284 -9.03 -2.07 -10.52
C SER A 284 -7.57 -2.25 -10.14
N PHE A 285 -7.11 -3.50 -10.16
CA PHE A 285 -5.79 -3.86 -9.68
C PHE A 285 -5.07 -4.75 -10.69
N ALA A 286 -3.90 -4.29 -11.13
CA ALA A 286 -3.04 -5.06 -12.02
C ALA A 286 -2.34 -6.19 -11.25
N VAL A 287 -2.08 -7.29 -11.93
CA VAL A 287 -1.27 -8.40 -11.40
C VAL A 287 0.14 -7.90 -11.05
N ASN A 288 0.74 -7.05 -11.90
CA ASN A 288 2.06 -6.45 -11.65
C ASN A 288 2.14 -5.70 -10.32
N ALA A 289 1.07 -5.00 -9.93
CA ALA A 289 1.01 -4.28 -8.66
C ALA A 289 1.35 -5.18 -7.47
N GLY A 290 0.82 -6.42 -7.43
CA GLY A 290 1.11 -7.38 -6.38
C GLY A 290 2.58 -7.83 -6.33
N GLU A 291 3.23 -8.01 -7.49
CA GLU A 291 4.67 -8.33 -7.54
C GLU A 291 5.51 -7.16 -7.04
N GLN A 292 5.22 -5.93 -7.45
CA GLN A 292 6.02 -4.76 -7.05
C GLN A 292 5.85 -4.44 -5.56
N ALA A 293 4.64 -4.56 -5.03
CA ALA A 293 4.38 -4.38 -3.62
C ALA A 293 5.15 -5.45 -2.79
N TRP A 294 5.15 -6.72 -3.24
CA TRP A 294 6.00 -7.76 -2.66
C TRP A 294 7.50 -7.44 -2.76
N ARG A 295 7.99 -6.97 -3.90
CA ARG A 295 9.40 -6.55 -4.08
C ARG A 295 9.79 -5.44 -3.12
N MET A 296 8.91 -4.48 -2.85
CA MET A 296 9.16 -3.45 -1.83
C MET A 296 9.31 -4.06 -0.44
N THR A 297 8.44 -5.03 -0.06
CA THR A 297 8.59 -5.73 1.22
C THR A 297 9.93 -6.48 1.31
N GLU A 298 10.40 -7.04 0.19
CA GLU A 298 11.69 -7.72 0.12
C GLU A 298 12.86 -6.75 0.28
N LYS A 299 12.83 -5.58 -0.38
CA LYS A 299 13.86 -4.55 -0.22
C LYS A 299 14.00 -4.11 1.23
N VAL A 300 12.90 -3.79 1.92
CA VAL A 300 12.91 -3.41 3.34
C VAL A 300 13.49 -4.53 4.20
N ARG A 301 13.03 -5.77 4.01
CA ARG A 301 13.53 -6.92 4.78
C ARG A 301 15.02 -7.14 4.56
N THR A 302 15.50 -7.09 3.32
CA THR A 302 16.91 -7.28 2.98
C THR A 302 17.78 -6.13 3.52
N GLY A 303 17.30 -4.89 3.46
CA GLY A 303 17.98 -3.74 4.09
C GLY A 303 18.14 -3.93 5.59
N LEU A 304 17.05 -4.28 6.28
CA LEU A 304 17.08 -4.61 7.72
C LEU A 304 18.04 -5.77 8.02
N ASP A 305 18.03 -6.85 7.22
CA ASP A 305 18.90 -8.02 7.42
C ASP A 305 20.38 -7.63 7.31
N ARG A 306 20.70 -6.78 6.34
CA ARG A 306 22.07 -6.34 6.09
C ARG A 306 22.56 -5.38 7.18
N LEU A 307 21.79 -4.34 7.54
CA LEU A 307 22.15 -3.43 8.64
C LEU A 307 22.24 -4.16 9.99
N ALA A 308 21.38 -5.16 10.23
CA ALA A 308 21.46 -5.99 11.44
C ALA A 308 22.79 -6.74 11.51
N LYS A 309 23.20 -7.35 10.39
CA LYS A 309 24.47 -8.08 10.28
C LYS A 309 25.69 -7.17 10.45
N GLU A 310 25.58 -5.92 10.01
CA GLU A 310 26.64 -4.90 10.13
C GLU A 310 26.64 -4.22 11.51
N GLY A 311 25.64 -4.45 12.36
CA GLY A 311 25.52 -3.79 13.67
C GLY A 311 25.10 -2.31 13.57
N ARG A 312 24.52 -1.90 12.44
CA ARG A 312 24.20 -0.50 12.08
C ARG A 312 22.72 -0.17 12.18
N LEU A 313 21.88 -1.09 12.66
CA LEU A 313 20.45 -0.80 12.88
C LEU A 313 20.20 0.33 13.88
N GLY A 314 21.18 0.71 14.71
CA GLY A 314 21.05 1.88 15.59
C GLY A 314 21.21 3.22 14.88
N GLU A 315 21.57 3.22 13.59
CA GLU A 315 21.70 4.44 12.77
C GLU A 315 20.40 4.81 12.04
N VAL A 316 19.39 3.92 12.04
CA VAL A 316 18.08 4.20 11.43
C VAL A 316 17.35 5.29 12.21
N ALA A 317 16.54 6.10 11.53
CA ALA A 317 15.81 7.16 12.20
C ALA A 317 14.79 6.59 13.20
N PRO A 318 14.39 7.36 14.24
CA PRO A 318 13.29 6.99 15.12
C PRO A 318 12.01 6.73 14.32
N ILE A 319 11.22 5.74 14.75
CA ILE A 319 10.06 5.25 13.99
C ILE A 319 8.81 5.29 14.86
N LEU A 320 7.78 6.01 14.41
CA LEU A 320 6.43 5.95 14.97
C LEU A 320 5.51 5.19 14.01
N ALA A 321 5.00 4.04 14.43
CA ALA A 321 4.11 3.22 13.62
C ALA A 321 2.69 3.15 14.16
N PHE A 322 1.71 3.13 13.26
CA PHE A 322 0.30 2.90 13.55
C PHE A 322 -0.21 1.68 12.78
N GLN A 323 -0.87 0.75 13.47
CA GLN A 323 -1.34 -0.49 12.86
C GLN A 323 -2.72 -0.88 13.41
N SER A 324 -3.65 -1.29 12.54
CA SER A 324 -4.85 -1.99 13.00
C SER A 324 -4.51 -3.46 13.31
N ALA A 325 -4.99 -3.98 14.44
CA ALA A 325 -4.73 -5.35 14.85
C ALA A 325 -5.25 -6.36 13.81
N VAL A 326 -6.43 -6.10 13.24
CA VAL A 326 -7.12 -6.98 12.28
C VAL A 326 -7.00 -6.48 10.83
N ASP A 327 -5.90 -5.84 10.49
CA ASP A 327 -5.62 -5.39 9.12
C ASP A 327 -5.65 -6.58 8.14
N ALA A 328 -6.50 -6.48 7.12
CA ALA A 328 -6.70 -7.53 6.13
C ALA A 328 -5.63 -7.55 5.02
N THR A 329 -4.82 -6.50 4.93
CA THR A 329 -3.81 -6.29 3.89
C THR A 329 -2.41 -6.56 4.43
N VAL A 330 -2.09 -6.07 5.63
CA VAL A 330 -0.79 -6.22 6.28
C VAL A 330 -0.90 -7.12 7.51
N LEU A 331 -0.01 -8.09 7.64
CA LEU A 331 0.06 -8.92 8.84
C LEU A 331 0.62 -8.10 10.01
N ALA A 332 -0.19 -7.85 11.05
CA ALA A 332 0.26 -7.13 12.25
C ALA A 332 1.53 -7.75 12.88
N ASN A 333 1.68 -9.07 12.84
CA ASN A 333 2.89 -9.76 13.30
C ASN A 333 4.15 -9.40 12.49
N ALA A 334 4.02 -9.06 11.20
CA ALA A 334 5.15 -8.60 10.40
C ALA A 334 5.66 -7.24 10.90
N VAL A 335 4.77 -6.36 11.39
CA VAL A 335 5.17 -5.09 12.00
C VAL A 335 5.80 -5.30 13.36
N VAL A 336 5.14 -6.07 14.23
CA VAL A 336 5.62 -6.34 15.60
C VAL A 336 6.97 -7.07 15.59
N SER A 337 7.04 -8.22 14.92
CA SER A 337 8.22 -9.10 14.99
C SER A 337 9.21 -8.83 13.85
N GLY A 338 8.70 -8.48 12.66
CA GLY A 338 9.51 -8.31 11.45
C GLY A 338 10.15 -6.94 11.28
N LEU A 339 9.67 -5.91 12.01
CA LEU A 339 10.28 -4.59 12.09
C LEU A 339 10.72 -4.28 13.53
N PHE A 340 9.76 -4.02 14.43
CA PHE A 340 10.07 -3.51 15.78
C PHE A 340 10.86 -4.49 16.65
N GLY A 341 10.59 -5.79 16.54
CA GLY A 341 11.34 -6.83 17.25
C GLY A 341 12.81 -6.95 16.84
N ARG A 342 13.23 -6.23 15.80
CA ARG A 342 14.61 -6.21 15.30
C ARG A 342 15.34 -4.92 15.60
N LEU A 343 14.61 -3.83 15.86
CA LEU A 343 15.19 -2.51 16.10
C LEU A 343 15.85 -2.49 17.49
N PRO A 344 17.04 -1.88 17.62
CA PRO A 344 17.63 -1.60 18.93
C PRO A 344 16.87 -0.45 19.62
N SER A 345 17.29 -0.07 20.83
CA SER A 345 16.72 1.09 21.52
C SER A 345 17.04 2.36 20.71
N GLY A 346 16.03 3.17 20.41
CA GLY A 346 16.15 4.31 19.48
C GLY A 346 14.88 5.15 19.37
N ASP A 347 14.15 5.34 20.48
CA ASP A 347 12.89 6.11 20.55
C ASP A 347 11.82 5.69 19.53
N HIS A 348 11.78 4.40 19.21
CA HIS A 348 10.74 3.81 18.38
C HIS A 348 9.44 3.60 19.19
N GLU A 349 8.28 3.84 18.57
CA GLU A 349 6.95 3.61 19.15
C GLU A 349 6.04 2.86 18.16
N LEU A 350 5.38 1.80 18.63
CA LEU A 350 4.34 1.08 17.91
C LEU A 350 2.99 1.27 18.59
N VAL A 351 2.05 1.89 17.87
CA VAL A 351 0.66 2.07 18.29
C VAL A 351 -0.24 1.09 17.53
N ILE A 352 -0.96 0.26 18.26
CA ILE A 352 -1.93 -0.69 17.72
C ILE A 352 -3.35 -0.27 18.08
N PHE A 353 -4.22 -0.22 17.08
CA PHE A 353 -5.66 -0.11 17.26
C PHE A 353 -6.24 -1.51 17.41
N ASP A 354 -6.85 -1.76 18.56
CA ASP A 354 -7.51 -3.01 18.88
C ASP A 354 -8.81 -3.18 18.05
N VAL A 355 -9.48 -4.30 18.23
CA VAL A 355 -10.91 -4.42 17.88
C VAL A 355 -11.76 -3.74 18.94
N ASN A 356 -12.98 -3.34 18.57
CA ASN A 356 -13.97 -2.88 19.52
C ASN A 356 -14.43 -4.06 20.39
N ARG A 357 -13.91 -4.11 21.63
CA ARG A 357 -14.11 -5.19 22.60
C ARG A 357 -15.56 -5.37 23.02
N TYR A 358 -16.39 -4.35 22.83
CA TYR A 358 -17.85 -4.47 22.97
C TYR A 358 -18.41 -5.56 22.06
N TYR A 359 -18.04 -5.55 20.78
CA TYR A 359 -18.50 -6.52 19.78
C TYR A 359 -17.95 -7.92 20.01
N GLU A 360 -16.71 -8.03 20.50
CA GLU A 360 -16.13 -9.30 20.93
C GLU A 360 -16.95 -9.93 22.06
N ALA A 361 -17.33 -9.13 23.06
CA ALA A 361 -18.14 -9.59 24.19
C ALA A 361 -19.53 -10.09 23.78
N GLN A 362 -20.09 -9.55 22.69
CA GLN A 362 -21.34 -10.02 22.09
C GLN A 362 -21.18 -11.28 21.21
N GLY A 363 -19.97 -11.82 21.06
CA GLY A 363 -19.70 -12.99 20.21
C GLY A 363 -19.73 -12.70 18.71
N LEU A 364 -19.65 -11.42 18.31
CA LEU A 364 -19.70 -10.99 16.91
C LEU A 364 -18.31 -10.99 16.24
N ILE A 365 -17.23 -11.15 17.02
CA ILE A 365 -15.85 -11.26 16.52
C ILE A 365 -15.36 -12.70 16.67
N THR A 366 -15.06 -13.34 15.54
CA THR A 366 -14.77 -14.79 15.49
C THR A 366 -13.30 -15.16 15.72
N LYS A 367 -12.37 -14.20 15.60
CA LYS A 367 -10.93 -14.40 15.76
C LYS A 367 -10.33 -13.23 16.54
N PRO A 368 -10.53 -13.17 17.86
CA PRO A 368 -9.98 -12.10 18.65
C PRO A 368 -8.45 -12.16 18.67
N ILE A 369 -7.82 -10.99 18.70
CA ILE A 369 -6.38 -10.86 18.80
C ILE A 369 -6.01 -10.65 20.27
N ASP A 370 -5.14 -11.53 20.77
CA ASP A 370 -4.58 -11.43 22.11
C ASP A 370 -3.46 -10.38 22.12
N LEU A 371 -3.86 -9.12 22.29
CA LEU A 371 -2.93 -8.01 22.47
C LEU A 371 -2.39 -7.92 23.91
N GLU A 372 -2.95 -8.67 24.86
CA GLU A 372 -2.46 -8.68 26.24
C GLU A 372 -1.04 -9.24 26.28
N ARG A 373 -0.78 -10.31 25.52
CA ARG A 373 0.56 -10.87 25.35
C ARG A 373 1.58 -9.88 24.78
N LEU A 374 1.13 -8.95 23.95
CA LEU A 374 2.03 -7.95 23.35
C LEU A 374 2.45 -6.91 24.38
N ILE A 375 1.49 -6.33 25.11
CA ILE A 375 1.76 -5.25 26.07
C ILE A 375 2.30 -5.74 27.42
N SER A 376 1.96 -6.96 27.82
CA SER A 376 2.45 -7.60 29.04
C SER A 376 3.59 -8.59 28.78
N GLY A 377 4.10 -8.63 27.54
CA GLY A 377 5.23 -9.46 27.13
C GLY A 377 6.57 -9.02 27.72
N PRO A 378 7.71 -9.61 27.30
CA PRO A 378 9.03 -9.19 27.77
C PRO A 378 9.33 -7.73 27.41
N ARG A 379 10.32 -7.13 28.10
CA ARG A 379 10.87 -5.81 27.76
C ARG A 379 11.23 -5.73 26.29
N ALA A 380 10.82 -4.64 25.66
CA ALA A 380 11.08 -4.36 24.27
C ALA A 380 11.85 -3.04 24.16
N ALA A 381 12.72 -2.93 23.16
CA ALA A 381 13.53 -1.74 22.90
C ALA A 381 12.72 -0.56 22.31
N TYR A 382 11.39 -0.70 22.25
CA TYR A 382 10.45 0.25 21.67
C TYR A 382 9.23 0.41 22.58
N ALA A 383 8.60 1.58 22.53
CA ALA A 383 7.36 1.84 23.23
C ALA A 383 6.18 1.18 22.52
N ILE A 384 5.21 0.68 23.29
CA ILE A 384 3.99 0.05 22.78
C ILE A 384 2.78 0.83 23.30
N GLY A 385 1.93 1.28 22.38
CA GLY A 385 0.61 1.82 22.68
C GLY A 385 -0.49 0.91 22.13
N ILE A 386 -1.53 0.63 22.92
CA ILE A 386 -2.74 -0.05 22.46
C ILE A 386 -3.93 0.88 22.71
N VAL A 387 -4.62 1.25 21.64
CA VAL A 387 -5.92 1.92 21.71
C VAL A 387 -7.01 0.86 21.74
N THR A 388 -7.70 0.75 22.87
CA THR A 388 -8.74 -0.27 23.12
C THR A 388 -9.88 0.31 23.96
N ASN A 389 -10.97 -0.43 24.12
CA ASN A 389 -12.06 -0.01 25.02
C ASN A 389 -11.57 0.03 26.48
N ARG A 390 -12.15 0.92 27.29
CA ARG A 390 -11.90 0.95 28.75
C ARG A 390 -12.23 -0.39 29.39
N ASP A 391 -13.33 -0.99 28.97
CA ASP A 391 -13.76 -2.35 29.29
C ASP A 391 -14.70 -2.85 28.17
N SER A 392 -15.06 -4.13 28.21
CA SER A 392 -15.87 -4.78 27.18
C SER A 392 -17.36 -4.42 27.20
N THR A 393 -17.79 -3.52 28.09
CA THR A 393 -19.20 -3.08 28.22
C THR A 393 -19.43 -1.65 27.75
N THR A 394 -18.36 -0.92 27.40
CA THR A 394 -18.42 0.49 26.96
C THR A 394 -17.72 0.69 25.62
N PHE A 395 -18.10 1.75 24.92
CA PHE A 395 -17.41 2.23 23.72
C PHE A 395 -16.26 3.19 24.04
N ASP A 396 -16.15 3.69 25.28
CA ASP A 396 -15.08 4.61 25.67
C ASP A 396 -13.70 4.00 25.43
N ALA A 397 -12.81 4.77 24.80
CA ALA A 397 -11.47 4.34 24.45
C ALA A 397 -10.41 4.81 25.46
N VAL A 398 -9.42 3.95 25.69
CA VAL A 398 -8.24 4.21 26.50
C VAL A 398 -6.99 3.86 25.71
N LEU A 399 -5.87 4.52 26.04
CA LEU A 399 -4.55 4.13 25.64
C LEU A 399 -3.90 3.34 26.77
N ARG A 400 -3.62 2.06 26.53
CA ARG A 400 -2.70 1.29 27.35
C ARG A 400 -1.31 1.46 26.77
N SER A 401 -0.36 1.97 27.55
CA SER A 401 1.00 2.24 27.06
C SER A 401 2.06 1.56 27.92
N ARG A 402 3.11 1.09 27.27
CA ARG A 402 4.33 0.57 27.88
C ARG A 402 5.52 1.27 27.24
N PRO A 403 6.31 2.05 27.99
CA PRO A 403 7.52 2.67 27.47
C PRO A 403 8.55 1.63 27.01
N ALA A 404 9.49 2.05 26.16
CA ALA A 404 10.67 1.27 25.82
C ALA A 404 11.44 0.88 27.10
N ASP A 405 12.03 -0.32 27.10
CA ASP A 405 12.87 -0.85 28.17
C ASP A 405 12.21 -0.90 29.57
N SER A 406 10.87 -0.83 29.62
CA SER A 406 10.05 -0.85 30.83
C SER A 406 9.05 -2.00 30.85
N ASP A 407 8.75 -2.50 32.05
CA ASP A 407 7.65 -3.44 32.30
C ASP A 407 6.36 -2.75 32.77
N ALA A 408 6.42 -1.44 33.03
CA ALA A 408 5.30 -0.70 33.58
C ALA A 408 4.27 -0.37 32.48
N VAL A 409 3.07 -0.92 32.63
CA VAL A 409 1.92 -0.61 31.79
C VAL A 409 1.07 0.45 32.48
N THR A 410 0.80 1.55 31.78
CA THR A 410 -0.11 2.61 32.23
C THR A 410 -1.36 2.64 31.36
N THR A 411 -2.48 3.10 31.91
CA THR A 411 -3.74 3.26 31.17
C THR A 411 -4.21 4.70 31.31
N THR A 412 -4.43 5.36 30.17
CA THR A 412 -4.88 6.77 30.10
C THR A 412 -6.16 6.86 29.29
N GLY A 413 -7.17 7.57 29.78
CA GLY A 413 -8.40 7.83 29.02
C GLY A 413 -8.14 8.76 27.84
N LEU A 414 -8.67 8.43 26.66
CA LEU A 414 -8.47 9.25 25.46
C LEU A 414 -9.49 10.38 25.31
N GLY A 415 -10.61 10.33 26.03
CA GLY A 415 -11.75 11.22 25.79
C GLY A 415 -12.40 11.01 24.42
N LEU A 416 -12.13 9.85 23.80
CA LEU A 416 -12.69 9.39 22.53
C LEU A 416 -13.42 8.06 22.77
N SER A 417 -14.32 7.69 21.87
CA SER A 417 -15.07 6.44 21.94
C SER A 417 -15.15 5.79 20.56
N TRP A 418 -15.25 4.47 20.53
CA TRP A 418 -15.59 3.73 19.32
C TRP A 418 -17.01 4.13 18.86
N PRO A 419 -17.23 4.37 17.56
CA PRO A 419 -18.57 4.43 17.00
C PRO A 419 -19.31 3.11 17.22
N ASP A 420 -20.62 3.19 17.42
CA ASP A 420 -21.45 2.03 17.71
C ASP A 420 -21.66 1.12 16.50
N ASP A 421 -21.27 1.54 15.29
CA ASP A 421 -21.30 0.76 14.04
C ASP A 421 -19.91 0.30 13.56
N VAL A 422 -18.85 0.57 14.34
CA VAL A 422 -17.46 0.20 14.00
C VAL A 422 -16.95 -0.88 14.94
N TYR A 423 -16.70 -2.08 14.39
CA TYR A 423 -16.13 -3.20 15.15
C TYR A 423 -14.60 -3.28 15.08
N SER A 424 -13.96 -2.68 14.08
CA SER A 424 -12.51 -2.54 13.96
C SER A 424 -12.12 -1.51 12.91
N LEU A 425 -10.88 -1.00 12.96
CA LEU A 425 -10.33 -0.17 11.89
C LEU A 425 -9.89 -1.04 10.71
N SER A 426 -10.24 -0.62 9.49
CA SER A 426 -9.71 -1.25 8.27
C SER A 426 -8.36 -0.66 7.87
N HIS A 427 -7.61 -1.36 7.02
CA HIS A 427 -6.37 -0.84 6.42
C HIS A 427 -6.51 0.56 5.79
N ILE A 428 -7.66 0.86 5.19
CA ILE A 428 -7.91 2.13 4.49
C ILE A 428 -8.26 3.25 5.46
N ALA A 429 -8.66 2.92 6.68
CA ALA A 429 -9.20 3.88 7.62
C ALA A 429 -8.16 4.79 8.28
N LEU A 430 -6.95 4.25 8.50
CA LEU A 430 -5.94 4.91 9.33
C LEU A 430 -5.66 6.36 8.95
N PRO A 431 -5.50 6.73 7.67
CA PRO A 431 -5.07 8.07 7.34
C PRO A 431 -6.21 9.11 7.24
N PHE A 432 -7.47 8.70 7.33
CA PHE A 432 -8.60 9.61 7.11
C PHE A 432 -9.29 9.99 8.41
N ALA A 433 -9.54 11.28 8.60
CA ALA A 433 -10.31 11.78 9.72
C ALA A 433 -11.82 11.55 9.53
N PRO A 434 -12.62 11.55 10.62
CA PRO A 434 -14.08 11.44 10.52
C PRO A 434 -14.72 12.57 9.69
N ASP A 435 -14.09 13.74 9.66
CA ASP A 435 -14.50 14.91 8.89
C ASP A 435 -13.88 14.97 7.47
N ASP A 436 -13.16 13.93 7.03
CA ASP A 436 -12.67 13.91 5.65
C ASP A 436 -13.87 13.91 4.67
N PRO A 437 -13.94 14.85 3.71
CA PRO A 437 -15.07 14.99 2.82
C PRO A 437 -15.35 13.77 1.93
N LEU A 438 -14.33 12.98 1.56
CA LEU A 438 -14.52 11.79 0.73
C LEU A 438 -14.74 10.54 1.58
N TYR A 439 -13.82 10.25 2.50
CA TYR A 439 -13.77 8.99 3.23
C TYR A 439 -14.36 9.06 4.65
N GLY A 440 -14.60 10.25 5.18
CA GLY A 440 -15.20 10.49 6.49
C GLY A 440 -16.70 10.23 6.54
N ASP A 441 -17.25 10.28 7.75
CA ASP A 441 -18.67 10.09 8.05
C ASP A 441 -19.40 11.39 8.47
N ASP A 442 -18.69 12.50 8.68
CA ASP A 442 -19.35 13.77 9.00
C ASP A 442 -20.17 14.30 7.80
N PRO A 443 -21.51 14.36 7.91
CA PRO A 443 -22.35 14.82 6.80
C PRO A 443 -22.20 16.33 6.54
N ARG A 444 -21.59 17.08 7.46
CA ARG A 444 -21.39 18.53 7.36
C ARG A 444 -20.14 18.89 6.57
N SER A 445 -19.21 17.95 6.37
CA SER A 445 -17.99 18.20 5.60
C SER A 445 -18.32 18.57 4.16
N GLU A 446 -17.76 19.68 3.68
CA GLU A 446 -17.94 20.14 2.30
C GLU A 446 -17.31 19.15 1.32
N ASN A 447 -18.12 18.55 0.45
CA ASN A 447 -17.65 17.60 -0.56
C ASN A 447 -18.26 17.97 -1.93
N PRO A 448 -17.45 18.26 -2.96
CA PRO A 448 -17.93 18.56 -4.31
C PRO A 448 -18.45 17.33 -5.08
N GLY A 449 -18.18 16.10 -4.62
CA GLY A 449 -18.44 14.86 -5.34
C GLY A 449 -19.08 13.74 -4.51
N ILE A 450 -18.63 12.50 -4.74
CA ILE A 450 -19.11 11.29 -4.06
C ILE A 450 -18.64 11.22 -2.61
N ARG A 451 -19.49 10.72 -1.70
CA ARG A 451 -19.14 10.42 -0.30
C ARG A 451 -18.99 8.91 -0.12
N LEU A 452 -17.77 8.46 0.12
CA LEU A 452 -17.42 7.03 0.23
C LEU A 452 -17.50 6.51 1.66
N GLY A 453 -17.28 7.35 2.67
CA GLY A 453 -17.36 6.94 4.08
C GLY A 453 -18.74 6.46 4.53
N ARG A 454 -19.80 6.84 3.79
CA ARG A 454 -21.22 6.50 4.08
C ARG A 454 -21.89 5.72 2.96
N LEU A 455 -21.13 5.05 2.11
CA LEU A 455 -21.68 4.39 0.92
C LEU A 455 -22.48 3.13 1.31
N ALA A 456 -23.75 3.30 1.67
CA ALA A 456 -24.68 2.21 2.00
C ALA A 456 -25.90 2.24 1.06
N LEU A 457 -25.73 1.69 -0.14
CA LEU A 457 -26.82 1.50 -1.11
C LEU A 457 -27.55 0.18 -0.81
N HIS A 458 -28.87 0.16 -0.98
CA HIS A 458 -29.71 -1.02 -0.72
C HIS A 458 -30.42 -1.45 -2.01
N GLY A 459 -30.41 -2.74 -2.32
CA GLY A 459 -30.99 -3.32 -3.53
C GLY A 459 -30.86 -4.84 -3.57
N GLU A 460 -31.21 -5.45 -4.71
CA GLU A 460 -31.13 -6.90 -4.91
C GLU A 460 -29.71 -7.36 -5.26
N ASN A 461 -29.33 -8.55 -4.81
CA ASN A 461 -28.00 -9.12 -5.02
C ASN A 461 -27.67 -9.25 -6.51
N GLY A 462 -26.44 -8.88 -6.87
CA GLY A 462 -25.93 -8.99 -8.25
C GLY A 462 -26.41 -7.89 -9.21
N THR A 463 -27.21 -6.93 -8.76
CA THR A 463 -27.66 -5.79 -9.59
C THR A 463 -26.71 -4.60 -9.57
N LEU A 464 -26.00 -4.40 -8.45
CA LEU A 464 -25.02 -3.34 -8.29
C LEU A 464 -23.62 -3.83 -8.70
N SER A 465 -22.92 -3.05 -9.52
CA SER A 465 -21.56 -3.36 -9.97
C SER A 465 -20.50 -3.18 -8.89
N ILE A 466 -20.82 -2.46 -7.81
CA ILE A 466 -19.98 -2.27 -6.63
C ILE A 466 -20.23 -3.44 -5.66
N PRO A 467 -19.22 -4.27 -5.36
CA PRO A 467 -19.28 -5.29 -4.32
C PRO A 467 -19.76 -4.75 -2.97
N PRO A 468 -20.65 -5.48 -2.27
CA PRO A 468 -21.09 -5.12 -0.91
C PRO A 468 -19.93 -4.92 0.06
N THR A 469 -18.84 -5.67 -0.12
CA THR A 469 -17.62 -5.56 0.69
C THR A 469 -16.92 -4.22 0.56
N MET A 470 -17.05 -3.50 -0.56
CA MET A 470 -16.47 -2.15 -0.72
C MET A 470 -17.35 -1.05 -0.12
N MET A 471 -18.64 -1.34 0.07
CA MET A 471 -19.64 -0.43 0.63
C MET A 471 -19.59 -0.44 2.16
N THR A 472 -19.47 -1.63 2.76
CA THR A 472 -19.43 -1.79 4.22
C THR A 472 -18.02 -1.69 4.82
N ARG A 473 -16.98 -1.60 3.98
CA ARG A 473 -15.61 -1.44 4.47
C ARG A 473 -15.44 -0.06 5.10
N GLN A 474 -15.06 -0.07 6.37
CA GLN A 474 -14.78 1.09 7.21
C GLN A 474 -13.60 1.93 6.63
N ARG A 475 -13.77 3.25 6.44
CA ARG A 475 -12.89 4.12 5.64
C ARG A 475 -12.26 5.30 6.39
N TRP A 476 -12.59 5.53 7.65
CA TRP A 476 -12.13 6.70 8.43
C TRP A 476 -11.72 6.30 9.84
N ASN A 477 -10.93 7.10 10.55
CA ASN A 477 -10.44 6.71 11.87
C ASN A 477 -11.08 7.59 12.97
N PRO A 478 -11.95 7.05 13.84
CA PRO A 478 -12.47 7.78 15.01
C PRO A 478 -11.35 8.28 15.95
N PHE A 479 -10.17 7.66 15.88
CA PHE A 479 -8.99 8.03 16.67
C PHE A 479 -7.97 8.86 15.87
N HIS A 480 -8.37 9.43 14.73
CA HIS A 480 -7.46 10.26 13.91
C HIS A 480 -6.89 11.45 14.69
N ALA A 481 -7.69 12.11 15.54
CA ALA A 481 -7.22 13.21 16.38
C ALA A 481 -6.13 12.78 17.39
N PHE A 482 -6.20 11.53 17.87
CA PHE A 482 -5.15 10.95 18.70
C PHE A 482 -3.87 10.71 17.88
N MET A 483 -3.98 10.13 16.67
CA MET A 483 -2.83 9.98 15.76
C MET A 483 -2.18 11.31 15.43
N ALA A 484 -2.98 12.31 15.06
CA ALA A 484 -2.56 13.68 14.79
C ALA A 484 -1.71 14.26 15.93
N THR A 485 -2.23 14.17 17.15
CA THR A 485 -1.56 14.66 18.36
C THR A 485 -0.24 13.94 18.59
N ARG A 486 -0.22 12.61 18.37
CA ARG A 486 0.96 11.78 18.60
C ARG A 486 2.05 12.04 17.57
N ILE A 487 1.69 12.17 16.29
CA ILE A 487 2.61 12.54 15.20
C ILE A 487 3.21 13.92 15.44
N ALA A 488 2.39 14.92 15.81
CA ALA A 488 2.89 16.25 16.11
C ALA A 488 3.82 16.26 17.34
N GLY A 489 3.55 15.42 18.35
CA GLY A 489 4.45 15.20 19.48
C GLY A 489 5.80 14.63 19.05
N PHE A 490 5.77 13.53 18.31
CA PHE A 490 6.95 12.85 17.78
C PHE A 490 7.84 13.79 16.95
N VAL A 491 7.23 14.57 16.04
CA VAL A 491 7.98 15.56 15.24
C VAL A 491 8.62 16.62 16.13
N ARG A 492 7.90 17.20 17.09
CA ARG A 492 8.45 18.22 18.00
C ARG A 492 9.62 17.69 18.83
N GLU A 493 9.51 16.47 19.34
CA GLU A 493 10.57 15.84 20.14
C GLU A 493 11.86 15.68 19.33
N HIS A 494 11.74 15.23 18.09
CA HIS A 494 12.89 14.94 17.22
C HIS A 494 13.42 16.16 16.46
N MET A 495 12.64 17.24 16.34
CA MET A 495 13.16 18.55 15.93
C MET A 495 14.14 19.12 16.95
N ALA A 496 13.85 18.96 18.25
CA ALA A 496 14.70 19.48 19.33
C ALA A 496 16.03 18.71 19.44
N GLY A 497 16.05 17.42 19.09
CA GLY A 497 17.27 16.61 19.04
C GLY A 497 18.13 16.82 17.80
N ALA A 498 17.54 17.23 16.67
CA ALA A 498 18.25 17.52 15.42
C ALA A 498 18.98 18.88 15.44
N ALA A 499 18.59 19.78 16.34
CA ALA A 499 19.39 20.95 16.72
C ALA A 499 20.49 20.49 17.69
N GLY A 500 21.55 19.87 17.18
CA GLY A 500 22.73 19.53 17.99
C GLY A 500 23.35 20.76 18.68
N PRO A 501 24.13 20.56 19.76
CA PRO A 501 24.66 21.61 20.65
C PRO A 501 25.49 22.70 19.98
#